data_AF-A0A914S4U4-F1
#
_entry.id   AF-A0A914S4U4-F1
#
_cell.length_a   1.000
_cell.length_b   1.000
_cell.length_c   1.000
_cell.angle_alpha   90.00
_cell.angle_beta   90.00
_cell.angle_gamma   90.00
#
_symmetry.space_group_name_H-M   'P 1'
#
loop_
_entity.id
_entity.type
_entity.pdbx_description
1 polymer ?
#
loop_
_entity_poly.entity_id
_entity_poly.type
_entity_poly.pdbx_seq_one_letter_code
_entity_poly.pdbx_strand_id
1 'polypeptide(L)'
;MGRGYTRESYLALVDHIRQLIPEVSLTSDFIAGFCGETEYDHQQTLDLIRRVKYSFCYVFPYSMREKTRASYHLRDDVPIEVKRRRHEELAEVFREEALKTNGSLVGSIQLVLIESRSKRSSTAVAGRADGGAKVIIENCETDGCGEVRELRPGDYVAVEVHLLR
;
A
#
# COMPACT_ATOMS: atom_id res chain seq x y z
N MET A 1 0.80 8.96 20.48
CA MET A 1 -0.46 8.45 19.88
C MET A 1 -1.24 7.43 20.74
N GLY A 2 -0.81 7.06 21.95
CA GLY A 2 -1.58 6.18 22.83
C GLY A 2 -1.62 4.70 22.41
N ARG A 3 -0.69 4.25 21.56
CA ARG A 3 -0.51 2.83 21.23
C ARG A 3 0.12 2.11 22.43
N GLY A 4 -0.37 0.91 22.76
CA GLY A 4 0.10 0.10 23.88
C GLY A 4 1.27 -0.84 23.54
N TYR A 5 1.98 -0.59 22.45
CA TYR A 5 3.07 -1.43 21.95
C TYR A 5 4.24 -0.55 21.47
N THR A 6 5.45 -1.11 21.46
CA THR A 6 6.65 -0.43 20.96
C THR A 6 6.90 -0.76 19.49
N ARG A 7 7.76 0.01 18.85
CA ARG A 7 8.24 -0.26 17.48
C ARG A 7 8.82 -1.67 17.35
N GLU A 8 9.62 -2.08 18.31
CA GLU A 8 10.33 -3.36 18.30
C GLU A 8 9.33 -4.52 18.40
N SER A 9 8.33 -4.40 19.28
CA SER A 9 7.26 -5.40 19.37
C SER A 9 6.42 -5.49 18.11
N TYR A 10 6.19 -4.35 17.43
CA TYR A 10 5.49 -4.32 16.15
C TYR A 10 6.31 -5.00 15.04
N LEU A 11 7.61 -4.71 14.94
CA LEU A 11 8.50 -5.34 13.97
C LEU A 11 8.65 -6.85 14.22
N ALA A 12 8.75 -7.27 15.48
CA ALA A 12 8.78 -8.70 15.82
C ALA A 12 7.49 -9.42 15.39
N LEU A 13 6.33 -8.77 15.53
CA LEU A 13 5.06 -9.30 15.03
C LEU A 13 5.06 -9.40 13.49
N VAL A 14 5.53 -8.36 12.78
CA VAL A 14 5.66 -8.39 11.32
C VAL A 14 6.55 -9.55 10.87
N ASP A 15 7.71 -9.72 11.51
CA ASP A 15 8.65 -10.80 11.19
C ASP A 15 8.01 -12.17 11.46
N HIS A 16 7.26 -12.32 12.56
CA HIS A 16 6.54 -13.56 12.86
C HIS A 16 5.45 -13.88 11.82
N ILE A 17 4.65 -12.90 11.40
CA ILE A 17 3.63 -13.09 10.36
C ILE A 17 4.28 -13.57 9.07
N ARG A 18 5.40 -12.97 8.67
CA ARG A 18 6.13 -13.34 7.44
C ARG A 18 6.76 -14.72 7.49
N GLN A 19 7.16 -15.20 8.67
CA GLN A 19 7.62 -16.58 8.83
C GLN A 19 6.50 -17.59 8.55
N LEU A 20 5.25 -17.26 8.90
CA LEU A 20 4.09 -18.13 8.70
C LEU A 20 3.48 -17.98 7.30
N ILE A 21 3.46 -16.75 6.77
CA ILE A 21 2.87 -16.40 5.48
C ILE A 21 3.89 -15.52 4.73
N PRO A 22 4.85 -16.11 4.00
CA PRO A 22 5.93 -15.36 3.35
C PRO A 22 5.45 -14.30 2.35
N GLU A 23 4.33 -14.54 1.67
CA GLU A 23 3.75 -13.65 0.64
C GLU A 23 2.69 -12.69 1.19
N VAL A 24 2.59 -12.55 2.53
CA VAL A 24 1.59 -11.68 3.15
C VAL A 24 1.71 -10.23 2.67
N SER A 25 0.59 -9.67 2.25
CA SER A 25 0.46 -8.25 1.95
C SER A 25 0.03 -7.49 3.20
N LEU A 26 0.85 -6.51 3.62
CA LEU A 26 0.57 -5.66 4.77
C LEU A 26 0.24 -4.24 4.29
N THR A 27 -0.81 -3.66 4.85
CA THR A 27 -1.21 -2.28 4.59
C THR A 27 -1.18 -1.44 5.87
N SER A 28 -1.07 -0.12 5.74
CA SER A 28 -1.08 0.75 6.92
C SER A 28 -1.43 2.20 6.63
N ASP A 29 -1.80 2.94 7.67
CA ASP A 29 -2.06 4.37 7.62
C ASP A 29 -1.07 5.10 8.54
N PHE A 30 -0.43 6.14 8.00
CA PHE A 30 0.55 6.95 8.70
C PHE A 30 0.04 8.38 8.89
N ILE A 31 0.42 8.97 10.02
CA ILE A 31 0.20 10.39 10.31
C ILE A 31 1.58 11.04 10.42
N ALA A 32 1.87 12.00 9.54
CA ALA A 32 3.11 12.77 9.56
C ALA A 32 2.95 14.02 10.43
N GLY A 33 3.93 14.31 11.28
CA GLY A 33 3.95 15.54 12.07
C GLY A 33 2.92 15.56 13.19
N PHE A 34 2.70 14.41 13.84
CA PHE A 34 1.88 14.34 15.05
C PHE A 34 2.48 15.21 16.18
N CYS A 35 1.66 15.67 17.13
CA CYS A 35 2.09 16.46 18.29
C CYS A 35 3.35 15.85 18.96
N GLY A 36 4.41 16.64 19.10
CA GLY A 36 5.68 16.26 19.70
C GLY A 36 6.63 15.44 18.82
N GLU A 37 6.29 15.18 17.55
CA GLU A 37 7.13 14.37 16.66
C GLU A 37 8.47 15.05 16.35
N THR A 38 9.56 14.41 16.78
CA THR A 38 10.93 14.88 16.52
C THR A 38 11.47 14.39 15.17
N GLU A 39 12.61 14.93 14.75
CA GLU A 39 13.26 14.44 13.51
C GLU A 39 13.73 12.98 13.64
N TYR A 40 14.11 12.56 14.85
CA TYR A 40 14.43 11.17 15.13
C TYR A 40 13.20 10.28 14.92
N ASP A 41 12.04 10.65 15.46
CA ASP A 41 10.80 9.87 15.31
C ASP A 41 10.36 9.74 13.85
N HIS A 42 10.51 10.82 13.09
CA HIS A 42 10.25 10.82 11.65
C HIS A 42 11.19 9.86 10.90
N GLN A 43 12.50 9.91 11.21
CA GLN A 43 13.46 9.00 10.59
C GLN A 43 13.22 7.53 10.97
N GLN A 44 12.78 7.27 12.20
CA GLN A 44 12.32 5.94 12.60
C GLN A 44 11.11 5.52 11.75
N THR A 45 10.16 6.42 11.48
CA THR A 45 8.98 6.10 10.66
C THR A 45 9.38 5.79 9.20
N LEU A 46 10.31 6.55 8.61
CA LEU A 46 10.88 6.27 7.29
C LEU A 46 11.54 4.88 7.25
N ASP A 47 12.36 4.55 8.26
CA ASP A 47 12.96 3.21 8.38
C ASP A 47 11.91 2.11 8.54
N LEU A 48 10.79 2.39 9.23
CA LEU A 48 9.72 1.40 9.42
C LEU A 48 9.10 1.01 8.09
N ILE A 49 8.78 2.00 7.25
CA ILE A 49 8.19 1.77 5.94
C ILE A 49 9.14 0.94 5.08
N ARG A 50 10.44 1.26 5.09
CA ARG A 50 11.47 0.48 4.36
C ARG A 50 11.58 -0.97 4.83
N ARG A 51 11.54 -1.20 6.15
CA ARG A 51 11.67 -2.54 6.73
C ARG A 51 10.41 -3.38 6.54
N VAL A 52 9.25 -2.76 6.71
CA VAL A 52 7.96 -3.46 6.66
C VAL A 52 7.46 -3.62 5.22
N LYS A 53 7.91 -2.83 4.23
CA LYS A 53 7.57 -3.04 2.81
C LYS A 53 6.07 -3.25 2.57
N TYR A 54 5.27 -2.30 3.04
CA TYR A 54 3.81 -2.37 2.89
C TYR A 54 3.41 -2.43 1.41
N SER A 55 2.39 -3.24 1.09
CA SER A 55 1.81 -3.29 -0.26
C SER A 55 0.98 -2.04 -0.55
N PHE A 56 0.40 -1.43 0.49
CA PHE A 56 -0.38 -0.22 0.36
C PHE A 56 -0.33 0.65 1.62
N CYS A 57 -0.14 1.96 1.45
CA CYS A 57 -0.18 2.92 2.55
C CYS A 57 -0.95 4.18 2.20
N TYR A 58 -1.65 4.71 3.20
CA TYR A 58 -2.04 6.11 3.20
C TYR A 58 -1.17 6.91 4.17
N VAL A 59 -0.77 8.11 3.76
CA VAL A 59 -0.02 9.03 4.61
C VAL A 59 -0.80 10.33 4.66
N PHE A 60 -1.05 10.83 5.87
CA PHE A 60 -1.78 12.07 6.10
C PHE A 60 -0.95 13.03 6.95
N PRO A 61 -0.83 14.31 6.60
CA PRO A 61 -0.30 15.29 7.54
C PRO A 61 -1.27 15.43 8.73
N TYR A 62 -0.72 15.54 9.95
CA TYR A 62 -1.54 15.69 11.14
C TYR A 62 -2.35 16.98 11.09
N SER A 63 -3.65 16.82 11.32
CA SER A 63 -4.59 17.91 11.56
C SER A 63 -5.26 17.67 12.90
N MET A 64 -5.26 18.69 13.76
CA MET A 64 -5.98 18.60 15.01
C MET A 64 -7.48 18.52 14.73
N ARG A 65 -8.14 17.58 15.42
CA ARG A 65 -9.59 17.42 15.40
C ARG A 65 -10.12 17.60 16.81
N GLU A 66 -11.19 18.39 16.93
CA GLU A 66 -11.90 18.55 18.20
C GLU A 66 -12.35 17.20 18.77
N LYS A 67 -12.54 17.16 20.09
CA LYS A 67 -13.04 15.97 20.81
C LYS A 67 -12.13 14.74 20.70
N THR A 68 -10.84 14.93 20.44
CA THR A 68 -9.84 13.86 20.47
C THR A 68 -8.98 13.95 21.74
N ARG A 69 -8.41 12.83 22.18
CA ARG A 69 -7.43 12.83 23.27
C ARG A 69 -6.27 13.79 22.98
N ALA A 70 -5.85 13.88 21.71
CA ALA A 70 -4.83 14.81 21.29
C ALA A 70 -5.28 16.28 21.48
N SER A 71 -6.50 16.65 21.07
CA SER A 71 -7.00 18.03 21.27
C SER A 71 -7.15 18.42 22.74
N TYR A 72 -7.39 17.47 23.64
CA TYR A 72 -7.54 17.76 25.07
C TYR A 72 -6.22 17.83 25.84
N HIS A 73 -5.19 17.11 25.40
CA HIS A 73 -4.01 16.85 26.23
C HIS A 73 -2.67 17.13 25.55
N LEU A 74 -2.64 17.41 24.25
CA LEU A 74 -1.42 17.65 23.50
C LEU A 74 -1.46 19.02 22.84
N ARG A 75 -0.28 19.64 22.74
CA ARG A 75 -0.07 20.84 21.95
C ARG A 75 0.32 20.43 20.54
N ASP A 76 -0.29 21.03 19.53
CA ASP A 76 0.18 20.93 18.15
C ASP A 76 1.37 21.88 17.97
N ASP A 77 2.57 21.34 18.10
CA ASP A 77 3.85 22.06 18.14
C ASP A 77 4.71 21.80 16.90
N VAL A 78 4.26 20.96 15.97
CA VAL A 78 4.94 20.71 14.70
C VAL A 78 4.45 21.71 13.65
N PRO A 79 5.33 22.53 13.05
CA PRO A 79 4.92 23.50 12.03
C PRO A 79 4.33 22.84 10.77
N ILE A 80 3.40 23.52 10.11
CA ILE A 80 2.67 22.96 8.95
C ILE A 80 3.58 22.60 7.79
N GLU A 81 4.64 23.37 7.57
CA GLU A 81 5.66 23.13 6.56
C GLU A 81 6.47 21.86 6.86
N VAL A 82 6.74 21.58 8.14
CA VAL A 82 7.40 20.33 8.58
C VAL A 82 6.47 19.15 8.37
N LYS A 83 5.18 19.27 8.74
CA LYS A 83 4.17 18.23 8.48
C LYS A 83 4.07 17.88 7.00
N ARG A 84 4.05 18.90 6.13
CA ARG A 84 3.99 18.72 4.68
C ARG A 84 5.23 18.00 4.15
N ARG A 85 6.43 18.49 4.51
CA ARG A 85 7.70 17.86 4.11
C ARG A 85 7.75 16.39 4.53
N ARG A 86 7.41 16.09 5.79
CA ARG A 86 7.41 14.71 6.31
C ARG A 86 6.38 13.82 5.62
N HIS A 87 5.18 14.34 5.33
CA HIS A 87 4.19 13.63 4.53
C HIS A 87 4.74 13.27 3.15
N GLU A 88 5.39 14.22 2.46
CA GLU A 88 5.99 13.99 1.14
C GLU A 88 7.09 12.93 1.19
N GLU A 89 7.99 13.01 2.18
CA GLU A 89 9.09 12.05 2.40
C GLU A 89 8.57 10.63 2.70
N LEU A 90 7.58 10.50 3.60
CA LEU A 90 6.95 9.19 3.89
C LEU A 90 6.25 8.62 2.66
N ALA A 91 5.54 9.47 1.89
CA ALA A 91 4.87 9.05 0.67
C ALA A 91 5.86 8.64 -0.42
N GLU A 92 7.01 9.30 -0.52
CA GLU A 92 8.09 8.94 -1.44
C GLU A 92 8.72 7.58 -1.09
N VAL A 93 9.12 7.38 0.16
CA VAL A 93 9.66 6.09 0.62
C VAL A 93 8.67 4.95 0.42
N PHE A 94 7.38 5.19 0.70
CA PHE A 94 6.35 4.20 0.39
C PHE A 94 6.29 3.89 -1.11
N ARG A 95 6.29 4.90 -2.00
CA ARG A 95 6.25 4.68 -3.45
C ARG A 95 7.46 3.89 -3.94
N GLU A 96 8.64 4.16 -3.42
CA GLU A 96 9.86 3.41 -3.75
C GLU A 96 9.73 1.92 -3.39
N GLU A 97 9.29 1.61 -2.17
CA GLU A 97 9.13 0.22 -1.73
C GLU A 97 7.95 -0.47 -2.43
N ALA A 98 6.84 0.22 -2.65
CA ALA A 98 5.70 -0.31 -3.39
C ALA A 98 6.08 -0.64 -4.84
N LEU A 99 6.94 0.16 -5.48
CA LEU A 99 7.46 -0.13 -6.81
C LEU A 99 8.30 -1.42 -6.80
N LYS A 100 9.16 -1.61 -5.79
CA LYS A 100 9.96 -2.84 -5.65
C LYS A 100 9.08 -4.07 -5.42
N THR A 101 8.09 -3.98 -4.53
CA THR A 101 7.14 -5.06 -4.24
C THR A 101 6.27 -5.39 -5.44
N ASN A 102 5.77 -4.40 -6.18
CA ASN A 102 5.04 -4.67 -7.42
C ASN A 102 5.95 -5.25 -8.51
N GLY A 103 7.21 -4.82 -8.55
CA GLY A 103 8.21 -5.35 -9.47
C GLY A 103 8.49 -6.84 -9.25
N SER A 104 8.41 -7.35 -8.01
CA SER A 104 8.57 -8.78 -7.75
C SER A 104 7.42 -9.64 -8.24
N LEU A 105 6.27 -9.04 -8.60
CA LEU A 105 5.17 -9.76 -9.23
C LEU A 105 5.43 -10.05 -10.72
N VAL A 106 6.35 -9.33 -11.37
CA VAL A 106 6.64 -9.50 -12.80
C VAL A 106 7.17 -10.91 -13.08
N GLY A 107 6.56 -11.59 -14.04
CA GLY A 107 6.84 -12.98 -14.39
C GLY A 107 6.17 -14.02 -13.50
N SER A 108 5.39 -13.59 -12.49
CA SER A 108 4.57 -14.50 -11.69
C SER A 108 3.15 -14.60 -12.26
N ILE A 109 2.49 -15.73 -12.03
CA ILE A 109 1.06 -15.91 -12.31
C ILE A 109 0.28 -15.42 -11.09
N GLN A 110 -0.60 -14.44 -11.30
CA GLN A 110 -1.45 -13.87 -10.26
C GLN A 110 -2.92 -14.18 -10.57
N LEU A 111 -3.66 -14.60 -9.56
CA LEU A 111 -5.11 -14.70 -9.64
C LEU A 111 -5.71 -13.30 -9.49
N VAL A 112 -6.42 -12.82 -10.52
CA VAL A 112 -6.93 -11.45 -10.59
C VAL A 112 -8.45 -11.45 -10.63
N LEU A 113 -9.06 -10.71 -9.71
CA LEU A 113 -10.47 -10.36 -9.73
C LEU A 113 -10.69 -9.18 -10.67
N ILE A 114 -11.50 -9.35 -11.72
CA ILE A 114 -11.88 -8.28 -12.62
C ILE A 114 -12.89 -7.36 -11.92
N GLU A 115 -12.59 -6.06 -11.87
CA GLU A 115 -13.42 -5.07 -11.18
C GLU A 115 -14.16 -4.15 -12.16
N SER A 116 -13.52 -3.80 -13.29
CA SER A 116 -14.05 -2.78 -14.20
C SER A 116 -13.34 -2.78 -15.56
N ARG A 117 -13.85 -1.99 -16.52
CA ARG A 117 -13.07 -1.61 -17.71
C ARG A 117 -11.88 -0.73 -17.31
N SER A 118 -10.76 -0.89 -18.01
CA SER A 118 -9.59 -0.07 -17.78
C SER A 118 -9.88 1.39 -18.14
N LYS A 119 -9.48 2.31 -17.27
CA LYS A 119 -9.49 3.75 -17.59
C LYS A 119 -8.32 4.16 -18.51
N ARG A 120 -7.33 3.27 -18.69
CA ARG A 120 -6.12 3.53 -19.48
C ARG A 120 -6.21 3.00 -20.91
N SER A 121 -7.11 2.06 -21.17
CA SER A 121 -7.33 1.48 -22.50
C SER A 121 -8.79 1.11 -22.66
N SER A 122 -9.38 1.42 -23.81
CA SER A 122 -10.76 1.07 -24.15
C SER A 122 -10.96 -0.43 -24.42
N THR A 123 -9.88 -1.15 -24.71
CA THR A 123 -9.87 -2.60 -25.02
C THR A 123 -9.50 -3.46 -23.82
N ALA A 124 -9.01 -2.87 -22.74
CA ALA A 124 -8.55 -3.60 -21.57
C ALA A 124 -9.56 -3.55 -20.41
N VAL A 125 -9.50 -4.56 -19.55
CA VAL A 125 -10.13 -4.58 -18.23
C VAL A 125 -9.09 -4.28 -17.14
N ALA A 126 -9.58 -3.91 -15.96
CA ALA A 126 -8.77 -3.69 -14.78
C ALA A 126 -9.30 -4.54 -13.63
N GLY A 127 -8.37 -5.15 -12.91
CA GLY A 127 -8.65 -5.97 -11.75
C GLY A 127 -7.58 -5.84 -10.67
N ARG A 128 -7.70 -6.67 -9.64
CA ARG A 128 -6.73 -6.76 -8.55
C ARG A 128 -6.28 -8.17 -8.30
N ALA A 129 -4.98 -8.34 -8.13
CA ALA A 129 -4.41 -9.55 -7.54
C ALA A 129 -4.73 -9.62 -6.04
N ASP A 130 -4.51 -10.78 -5.42
CA ASP A 130 -4.81 -11.04 -4.01
C ASP A 130 -4.18 -10.00 -3.04
N GLY A 131 -2.93 -9.60 -3.31
CA GLY A 131 -2.24 -8.54 -2.54
C GLY A 131 -2.75 -7.11 -2.77
N GLY A 132 -3.82 -6.93 -3.55
CA GLY A 132 -4.43 -5.64 -3.88
C GLY A 132 -3.76 -4.89 -5.05
N ALA A 133 -2.68 -5.45 -5.60
CA ALA A 133 -1.96 -4.90 -6.74
C ALA A 133 -2.90 -4.80 -7.96
N LYS A 134 -2.93 -3.63 -8.59
CA LYS A 134 -3.79 -3.38 -9.74
C LYS A 134 -3.16 -3.98 -10.99
N VAL A 135 -3.91 -4.80 -11.71
CA VAL A 135 -3.49 -5.43 -12.96
C VAL A 135 -4.39 -4.97 -14.10
N ILE A 136 -3.80 -4.65 -15.24
CA ILE A 136 -4.51 -4.29 -16.48
C ILE A 136 -4.33 -5.45 -17.46
N ILE A 137 -5.44 -5.95 -18.00
CA ILE A 137 -5.48 -7.15 -18.82
C ILE A 137 -6.22 -6.80 -20.12
N GLU A 138 -5.65 -7.14 -21.27
CA GLU A 138 -6.39 -7.00 -22.54
C GLU A 138 -7.61 -7.92 -22.52
N ASN A 139 -8.76 -7.41 -22.97
CA ASN A 139 -10.03 -8.10 -22.83
C ASN A 139 -10.22 -9.19 -23.92
N CYS A 140 -9.28 -10.11 -24.01
CA CYS A 140 -9.31 -11.25 -24.93
C CYS A 140 -8.76 -12.49 -24.22
N GLU A 141 -9.61 -13.17 -23.46
CA GLU A 141 -9.28 -14.51 -22.96
C GLU A 141 -9.76 -15.55 -23.97
N THR A 142 -8.89 -16.48 -24.35
CA THR A 142 -9.30 -17.69 -25.07
C THR A 142 -9.57 -18.75 -24.04
N ASP A 143 -10.79 -19.28 -24.01
CA ASP A 143 -11.12 -20.38 -23.12
C ASP A 143 -10.40 -21.68 -23.54
N GLY A 144 -10.46 -22.71 -22.69
CA GLY A 144 -9.86 -24.01 -22.98
C GLY A 144 -10.44 -24.72 -24.21
N CYS A 145 -11.48 -24.16 -24.84
CA CYS A 145 -12.13 -24.65 -26.05
C CYS A 145 -11.77 -23.79 -27.30
N GLY A 146 -11.02 -22.71 -27.13
CA GLY A 146 -10.59 -21.80 -28.20
C GLY A 146 -11.58 -20.67 -28.53
N GLU A 147 -12.67 -20.50 -27.76
CA GLU A 147 -13.57 -19.36 -27.92
C GLU A 147 -13.06 -18.14 -27.14
N VAL A 148 -13.14 -16.97 -27.77
CA VAL A 148 -12.76 -15.71 -27.13
C VAL A 148 -13.91 -15.23 -26.26
N ARG A 149 -13.70 -15.19 -24.94
CA ARG A 149 -14.65 -14.66 -23.97
C ARG A 149 -14.22 -13.27 -23.51
N GLU A 150 -15.18 -12.35 -23.45
CA GLU A 150 -14.98 -11.07 -22.77
C GLU A 150 -15.02 -11.25 -21.24
N LEU A 151 -13.99 -10.73 -20.58
CA LEU A 151 -13.87 -10.63 -19.13
C LEU A 151 -14.83 -9.58 -18.58
N ARG A 152 -15.57 -9.94 -17.52
CA ARG A 152 -16.57 -9.08 -16.88
C ARG A 152 -16.26 -8.86 -15.40
N PRO A 153 -16.74 -7.77 -14.78
CA PRO A 153 -16.63 -7.59 -13.34
C PRO A 153 -17.17 -8.80 -12.57
N GLY A 154 -16.37 -9.31 -11.63
CA GLY A 154 -16.67 -10.54 -10.86
C GLY A 154 -15.97 -11.79 -11.38
N ASP A 155 -15.43 -11.79 -12.60
CA ASP A 155 -14.63 -12.90 -13.10
C ASP A 155 -13.26 -12.96 -12.39
N TYR A 156 -12.77 -14.18 -12.18
CA TYR A 156 -11.39 -14.44 -11.74
C TYR A 156 -10.60 -15.06 -12.88
N VAL A 157 -9.41 -14.53 -13.15
CA VAL A 157 -8.51 -15.00 -14.20
C VAL A 157 -7.08 -15.09 -13.69
N ALA A 158 -6.38 -16.17 -14.04
CA ALA A 158 -4.95 -16.31 -13.76
C ALA A 158 -4.16 -15.66 -14.89
N VAL A 159 -3.37 -14.63 -14.57
CA VAL A 159 -2.59 -13.88 -15.56
C VAL A 159 -1.12 -13.83 -15.18
N GLU A 160 -0.25 -14.01 -16.17
CA GLU A 160 1.17 -13.70 -16.00
C GLU A 160 1.35 -12.18 -16.01
N VAL A 161 1.99 -11.64 -14.96
CA VAL A 161 2.19 -10.20 -14.83
C VAL A 161 3.41 -9.75 -15.62
N HIS A 162 3.23 -8.76 -16.48
CA HIS A 162 4.31 -8.12 -17.22
C HIS A 162 4.39 -6.62 -16.89
N LEU A 163 5.56 -6.01 -17.12
CA LEU A 163 5.70 -4.56 -17.08
C LEU A 163 4.86 -3.94 -18.20
N LEU A 164 4.03 -2.96 -17.83
CA LEU A 164 3.35 -2.10 -18.79
C LEU A 164 4.42 -1.35 -19.59
N ARG A 165 4.39 -1.55 -20.91
CA ARG A 165 5.23 -0.80 -21.88
C ARG A 165 4.68 0.59 -22.12
#